data_AF-A0A498SVG4-F1
#
_entry.id   AF-A0A498SVG4-F1
#
_cell.length_a   1.000
_cell.length_b   1.000
_cell.length_c   1.000
_cell.angle_alpha   90.00
_cell.angle_beta   90.00
_cell.angle_gamma   90.00
#
_symmetry.space_group_name_H-M   'P 1'
#
loop_
_entity.id
_entity.type
_entity.pdbx_description
1 polymer ?
#
loop_
_entity_poly.entity_id
_entity_poly.type
_entity_poly.pdbx_seq_one_letter_code
_entity_poly.pdbx_strand_id
1 'polypeptide(L)'
;MAELPMPDLSHLSAEERQIIEEVFQRQRAEEEKETQLSQKADQELEAIEKQINQRKEIAQRLVGTQDDAICQICQKTKFADGIGHKCFYCQLRSCARCGGRTASRNK
;
A
#
# COMPACT_ATOMS: atom_id res chain seq x y z
N MET A 1 -4.93 -1.56 24.06
CA MET A 1 -5.56 -0.34 24.58
C MET A 1 -6.03 -0.67 25.98
N ALA A 2 -5.76 0.18 26.97
CA ALA A 2 -6.15 -0.11 28.35
C ALA A 2 -7.67 0.04 28.47
N GLU A 3 -8.38 -1.02 28.82
CA GLU A 3 -9.80 -0.92 29.17
C GLU A 3 -9.91 0.02 30.37
N LEU A 4 -10.58 1.16 30.20
CA LEU A 4 -10.85 2.07 31.29
C LEU A 4 -11.88 1.41 32.21
N PRO A 5 -11.61 1.27 33.53
CA PRO A 5 -12.58 0.71 34.44
C PRO A 5 -13.85 1.57 34.45
N MET A 6 -15.01 0.90 34.45
CA MET A 6 -16.30 1.58 34.59
C MET A 6 -16.27 2.49 35.83
N PRO A 7 -16.71 3.76 35.71
CA PRO A 7 -16.82 4.64 36.87
C PRO A 7 -17.85 4.09 37.84
N ASP A 8 -17.71 4.42 39.12
CA ASP A 8 -18.70 4.05 40.14
C ASP A 8 -20.02 4.82 39.91
N LEU A 9 -21.13 4.09 39.87
CA LEU A 9 -22.48 4.60 39.60
C LEU A 9 -23.42 4.44 40.81
N SER A 10 -22.91 4.09 42.00
CA SER A 10 -23.72 3.81 43.19
C SER A 10 -24.57 5.00 43.67
N HIS A 11 -24.21 6.21 43.27
CA HIS A 11 -24.89 7.46 43.66
C HIS A 11 -26.08 7.83 42.76
N LEU A 12 -26.29 7.11 41.66
CA LEU A 12 -27.30 7.42 40.66
C LEU A 12 -28.58 6.62 40.86
N SER A 13 -29.69 7.15 40.38
CA SER A 13 -30.92 6.39 40.26
C SER A 13 -30.77 5.26 39.23
N ALA A 14 -31.62 4.23 39.31
CA ALA A 14 -31.55 3.09 38.39
C ALA A 14 -31.71 3.51 36.92
N GLU A 15 -32.54 4.52 36.65
CA GLU A 15 -32.78 5.06 35.31
C GLU A 15 -31.53 5.78 34.77
N GLU A 16 -30.93 6.67 35.56
CA GLU A 16 -29.69 7.39 35.18
C GLU A 16 -28.52 6.42 34.98
N ARG A 17 -28.41 5.40 35.84
CA ARG A 17 -27.39 4.36 35.72
C ARG A 17 -27.53 3.58 34.42
N GLN A 18 -28.75 3.20 34.04
CA GLN A 18 -28.99 2.43 32.82
C GLN A 18 -28.56 3.21 31.57
N ILE A 19 -28.88 4.51 31.50
CA ILE A 19 -28.49 5.36 30.37
C ILE A 19 -26.96 5.39 30.20
N ILE A 20 -26.23 5.52 31.31
CA ILE A 20 -24.76 5.54 31.30
C ILE A 20 -24.21 4.18 30.84
N GLU A 21 -24.73 3.07 31.36
CA GLU A 21 -24.32 1.73 30.94
C GLU A 21 -24.52 1.50 29.43
N GLU A 22 -25.63 1.98 28.85
CA GLU A 22 -25.89 1.91 27.40
C GLU A 22 -24.92 2.77 26.56
N VAL A 23 -24.51 3.94 27.07
CA VAL A 23 -23.47 4.76 26.42
C VAL A 23 -22.13 4.03 26.43
N PHE A 24 -21.72 3.47 27.57
CA PHE A 24 -20.47 2.73 27.69
C PHE A 24 -20.44 1.47 26.81
N GLN A 25 -21.57 0.76 26.68
CA GLN A 25 -21.67 -0.38 25.76
C GLN A 25 -21.46 0.04 24.30
N ARG A 26 -22.09 1.14 23.87
CA ARG A 26 -21.88 1.67 22.52
C ARG A 26 -20.44 2.11 22.29
N GLN A 27 -19.83 2.78 23.27
CA GLN A 27 -18.43 3.18 23.20
C GLN A 27 -17.50 1.98 23.05
N ARG A 28 -17.65 0.93 23.87
CA ARG A 28 -16.87 -0.31 23.74
C ARG A 28 -17.04 -0.95 22.36
N ALA A 29 -18.26 -0.98 21.83
CA ALA A 29 -18.52 -1.53 20.51
C ALA A 29 -17.90 -0.70 19.37
N GLU A 30 -17.79 0.62 19.53
CA GLU A 30 -17.09 1.49 18.58
C GLU A 30 -15.57 1.33 18.68
N GLU A 31 -15.01 1.27 19.90
CA GLU A 31 -13.58 1.04 20.13
C GLU A 31 -13.13 -0.32 19.58
N GLU A 32 -13.95 -1.37 19.72
CA GLU A 32 -13.67 -2.67 19.12
C GLU A 32 -13.64 -2.60 17.59
N LYS A 33 -14.62 -1.92 16.98
CA LYS A 33 -14.64 -1.71 15.52
C LYS A 33 -13.44 -0.91 15.04
N GLU A 34 -13.07 0.15 15.74
CA GLU A 34 -11.91 0.98 15.42
C GLU A 34 -10.62 0.15 15.51
N THR A 35 -10.48 -0.67 16.55
CA THR A 35 -9.34 -1.58 16.71
C THR A 35 -9.26 -2.58 15.56
N GLN A 36 -10.39 -3.17 15.15
CA GLN A 36 -10.42 -4.08 14.01
C GLN A 36 -10.06 -3.39 12.67
N LEU A 37 -10.52 -2.16 12.46
CA LEU A 37 -10.17 -1.38 11.28
C LEU A 37 -8.68 -1.04 11.25
N SER A 38 -8.13 -0.60 12.39
CA SER A 38 -6.71 -0.30 12.55
C SER A 38 -5.85 -1.52 12.25
N GLN A 39 -6.18 -2.69 12.82
CA GLN A 39 -5.47 -3.94 12.54
C GLN A 39 -5.50 -4.34 11.06
N LYS A 40 -6.63 -4.14 10.37
CA LYS A 40 -6.72 -4.39 8.92
C LYS A 40 -5.83 -3.44 8.13
N ALA A 41 -5.83 -2.16 8.47
CA ALA A 41 -4.97 -1.16 7.83
C ALA A 41 -3.48 -1.50 8.02
N ASP A 42 -3.07 -1.89 9.23
CA ASP A 42 -1.70 -2.32 9.53
C ASP A 42 -1.29 -3.53 8.69
N GLN A 43 -2.17 -4.53 8.55
CA GLN A 43 -1.93 -5.70 7.70
C GLN A 43 -1.79 -5.34 6.21
N GLU A 44 -2.63 -4.44 5.71
CA GLU A 44 -2.53 -3.94 4.34
C GLU A 44 -1.21 -3.18 4.10
N LEU A 45 -0.80 -2.34 5.05
CA LEU A 45 0.49 -1.65 5.00
C LEU A 45 1.65 -2.62 4.97
N GLU A 46 1.66 -3.63 5.84
CA GLU A 46 2.72 -4.65 5.88
C GLU A 46 2.80 -5.43 4.55
N ALA A 47 1.66 -5.76 3.95
CA ALA A 47 1.60 -6.42 2.65
C ALA A 47 2.18 -5.53 1.52
N ILE A 48 1.86 -4.24 1.53
CA ILE A 48 2.39 -3.28 0.56
C ILE A 48 3.90 -3.10 0.73
N GLU A 49 4.40 -2.96 1.96
CA GLU A 49 5.83 -2.85 2.24
C GLU A 49 6.59 -4.10 1.75
N LYS A 50 6.06 -5.30 2.01
CA LYS A 50 6.60 -6.55 1.49
C LYS A 50 6.68 -6.54 -0.04
N GLN A 51 5.63 -6.10 -0.73
CA GLN A 51 5.65 -5.99 -2.19
C GLN A 51 6.69 -4.99 -2.70
N ILE A 52 6.83 -3.84 -2.05
CA ILE A 52 7.83 -2.82 -2.41
C ILE A 52 9.24 -3.40 -2.23
N ASN A 53 9.52 -4.06 -1.11
CA ASN A 53 10.82 -4.65 -0.84
C ASN A 53 11.15 -5.76 -1.83
N GLN A 54 10.20 -6.64 -2.14
CA GLN A 54 10.38 -7.66 -3.19
C GLN A 54 10.71 -7.03 -4.55
N ARG A 55 10.03 -5.94 -4.95
CA ARG A 55 10.34 -5.23 -6.19
C ARG A 55 11.74 -4.62 -6.17
N LYS A 56 12.15 -4.03 -5.04
CA LYS A 56 13.51 -3.50 -4.86
C LYS A 56 14.57 -4.59 -4.95
N GLU A 57 14.36 -5.74 -4.32
CA GLU A 57 15.28 -6.88 -4.39
C GLU A 57 15.39 -7.43 -5.82
N ILE A 58 14.27 -7.57 -6.53
CA ILE A 58 14.26 -7.99 -7.93
C ILE A 58 15.05 -6.99 -8.78
N ALA A 59 14.82 -5.69 -8.59
CA ALA A 59 15.56 -4.64 -9.29
C ALA A 59 17.06 -4.72 -8.96
N GLN A 60 17.44 -4.86 -7.69
CA GLN A 60 18.85 -4.98 -7.26
C GLN A 60 19.54 -6.23 -7.82
N ARG A 61 18.87 -7.38 -7.90
CA ARG A 61 19.46 -8.58 -8.53
C ARG A 61 19.67 -8.42 -10.04
N LEU A 62 18.98 -7.47 -10.66
CA LEU A 62 19.16 -7.11 -12.07
C LEU A 62 20.22 -6.01 -12.25
N VAL A 63 20.64 -5.33 -11.17
CA VAL A 63 21.76 -4.36 -11.18
C VAL A 63 23.06 -5.14 -11.29
N GLY A 64 23.77 -4.96 -12.42
CA GLY A 64 25.00 -5.67 -12.77
C GLY A 64 24.92 -6.46 -14.08
N THR A 65 23.71 -6.75 -14.57
CA THR A 65 23.47 -7.24 -15.93
C THR A 65 22.72 -6.17 -16.71
N GLN A 66 23.43 -5.13 -17.19
CA GLN A 66 22.92 -4.02 -17.99
C GLN A 66 21.51 -3.51 -17.58
N ASP A 67 21.42 -2.33 -16.96
CA ASP A 67 20.16 -1.61 -16.61
C ASP A 67 19.15 -1.39 -17.78
N ASP A 68 19.49 -1.91 -18.96
CA ASP A 68 18.74 -2.00 -20.19
C ASP A 68 18.00 -3.34 -20.41
N ALA A 69 17.99 -4.26 -19.44
CA ALA A 69 17.38 -5.59 -19.57
C ALA A 69 15.94 -5.69 -19.03
N ILE A 70 15.35 -4.62 -18.47
CA ILE A 70 13.94 -4.61 -18.03
C ILE A 70 13.25 -3.29 -18.35
N CYS A 71 11.96 -3.35 -18.66
CA CYS A 71 11.16 -2.16 -18.94
C CYS A 71 11.06 -1.28 -17.69
N GLN A 72 11.55 -0.04 -17.80
CA GLN A 72 11.61 0.91 -16.69
C GLN A 72 10.24 1.52 -16.33
N ILE A 73 9.19 1.24 -17.11
CA ILE A 73 7.82 1.68 -16.83
C ILE A 73 7.06 0.62 -16.03
N CYS A 74 6.97 -0.60 -16.55
CA CYS A 74 6.19 -1.66 -15.87
C CYS A 74 7.03 -2.51 -14.92
N GLN A 75 8.36 -2.52 -15.05
CA GLN A 75 9.29 -3.38 -14.31
C GLN A 75 8.91 -4.86 -14.31
N LYS A 76 8.19 -5.30 -15.36
CA LYS A 76 7.74 -6.69 -15.55
C LYS A 76 8.41 -7.32 -16.77
N THR A 77 8.40 -6.62 -17.88
CA THR A 77 8.92 -7.14 -19.15
C THR A 77 10.44 -7.05 -19.18
N LYS A 78 11.11 -8.20 -19.22
CA LYS A 78 12.55 -8.28 -19.49
C LYS A 78 12.84 -8.18 -20.99
N PHE A 79 13.97 -7.60 -21.34
CA PHE A 79 14.47 -7.48 -22.71
C PHE A 79 15.57 -8.51 -22.95
N ALA A 80 15.57 -9.13 -24.12
CA ALA A 80 16.71 -9.91 -24.61
C ALA A 80 17.60 -8.98 -25.45
N ASP A 81 18.92 -9.04 -25.26
CA ASP A 81 19.95 -8.40 -26.09
C ASP A 81 19.69 -6.92 -26.47
N GLY A 82 19.19 -6.12 -25.53
CA GLY A 82 18.97 -4.68 -25.71
C GLY A 82 17.73 -4.28 -26.52
N ILE A 83 16.84 -5.23 -26.84
CA ILE A 83 15.60 -4.98 -27.59
C ILE A 83 14.54 -4.34 -26.68
N GLY A 84 14.40 -3.00 -26.77
CA GLY A 84 13.38 -2.20 -26.08
C GLY A 84 13.26 -0.80 -26.69
N HIS A 85 12.16 -0.10 -26.48
CA HIS A 85 11.95 1.26 -27.00
C HIS A 85 12.59 2.30 -26.09
N LYS A 86 13.67 2.93 -26.56
CA LYS A 86 14.32 4.05 -25.87
C LYS A 86 13.60 5.34 -26.22
N CYS A 87 13.11 6.06 -25.20
CA CYS A 87 12.48 7.36 -25.39
C CYS A 87 13.52 8.39 -25.85
N PHE A 88 13.24 9.14 -26.91
CA PHE A 88 14.16 10.18 -27.39
C PHE A 88 14.37 11.29 -26.37
N TYR A 89 13.32 11.69 -25.66
CA TYR A 89 13.34 12.83 -24.74
C TYR A 89 14.02 12.50 -23.41
N CYS A 90 13.60 11.43 -22.74
CA CYS A 90 14.07 11.09 -21.39
C CYS A 90 14.99 9.87 -21.32
N GLN A 91 15.34 9.27 -22.46
CA GLN A 91 16.22 8.10 -22.58
C GLN A 91 15.74 6.83 -21.83
N LEU A 92 14.56 6.87 -21.22
CA LEU A 92 13.92 5.75 -20.54
C LEU A 92 13.64 4.59 -21.51
N ARG A 93 13.91 3.35 -21.07
CA ARG A 93 13.69 2.15 -21.87
C ARG A 93 12.37 1.45 -21.52
N SER A 94 11.53 1.25 -22.53
CA SER A 94 10.16 0.73 -22.37
C SER A 94 9.89 -0.49 -23.25
N CYS A 95 8.98 -1.38 -22.81
CA CYS A 95 8.50 -2.48 -23.64
C CYS A 95 7.45 -1.99 -24.63
N ALA A 96 7.14 -2.82 -25.63
CA ALA A 96 6.14 -2.51 -26.66
C ALA A 96 4.73 -2.19 -26.11
N ARG A 97 4.43 -2.52 -24.85
CA ARG A 97 3.17 -2.17 -24.17
C ARG A 97 3.22 -0.84 -23.41
N CYS A 98 4.41 -0.40 -23.02
CA CYS A 98 4.58 0.81 -22.21
C CYS A 98 5.09 2.01 -23.02
N GLY A 99 5.64 1.76 -24.21
CA GLY A 99 6.06 2.78 -25.14
C GLY A 99 6.13 2.21 -26.55
N GLY A 100 6.13 3.08 -27.55
CA GLY A 100 6.14 2.71 -28.96
C GLY A 100 7.07 3.58 -29.78
N ARG A 101 7.29 3.21 -31.05
CA ARG A 101 8.01 4.04 -32.01
C ARG A 101 7.05 5.00 -32.70
N THR A 102 7.27 6.30 -32.56
CA THR A 102 6.67 7.30 -33.45
C THR A 102 7.55 7.42 -34.70
N ALA A 103 6.94 7.41 -35.89
CA ALA A 103 7.68 7.66 -37.12
C ALA A 103 8.12 9.13 -37.15
N SER A 104 9.42 9.39 -37.06
CA SER A 104 9.95 10.73 -37.30
C SER A 104 9.77 11.05 -38.79
N ARG A 105 8.88 11.99 -39.12
CA ARG A 105 8.84 12.59 -40.45
C ARG A 105 10.05 13.52 -40.57
N ASN A 106 11.13 13.04 -41.17
CA ASN A 106 12.21 13.93 -41.61
C ASN A 106 11.60 14.92 -42.60
N LYS A 107 11.74 16.21 -42.29
CA LYS A 107 11.35 17.32 -43.15
C LYS A 107 12.61 17.92 -43.77
#